data_AF-A0A975E1C4-F1
#
_entry.id   AF-A0A975E1C4-F1
#
_cell.length_a   1.000
_cell.length_b   1.000
_cell.length_c   1.000
_cell.angle_alpha   90.00
_cell.angle_beta   90.00
_cell.angle_gamma   90.00
#
_symmetry.space_group_name_H-M   'P 1'
#
loop_
_entity.id
_entity.type
_entity.pdbx_description
1 polymer ?
#
loop_
_entity_poly.entity_id
_entity_poly.type
_entity_poly.pdbx_seq_one_letter_code
_entity_poly.pdbx_strand_id
1 'polypeptide(L)'
;MSALHSPSRRNAPRGGTDSAAVLATATQRAAALLGLSGAGLARILGVSEATVSRIGRGERGLPPDSKEGELALLLVRLYRSLDALVGNDEARRLAWMRSHNDALNGVPATLVLSAQGLVAAVAYLDAMRAPI
;
A
#
# COMPACT_ATOMS: atom_id res chain seq x y z
N MET A 1 43.96 38.04 -6.03
CA MET A 1 44.50 36.76 -5.52
C MET A 1 43.36 35.96 -4.91
N SER A 2 42.98 34.92 -5.66
CA SER A 2 42.13 33.75 -5.40
C SER A 2 41.12 33.75 -4.25
N ALA A 3 39.86 33.90 -4.61
CA ALA A 3 38.75 33.23 -3.93
C ALA A 3 38.75 31.74 -4.34
N LEU A 4 38.91 30.83 -3.39
CA LEU A 4 38.65 29.40 -3.59
C LEU A 4 37.45 29.00 -2.74
N HIS A 5 36.30 29.15 -3.37
CA HIS A 5 35.05 28.50 -3.02
C HIS A 5 35.28 26.98 -3.01
N SER A 6 35.21 26.36 -1.82
CA SER A 6 35.20 24.90 -1.73
C SER A 6 33.93 24.37 -2.40
N PRO A 7 34.02 23.41 -3.33
CA PRO A 7 32.81 22.90 -3.97
C PRO A 7 32.01 22.08 -2.96
N SER A 8 30.79 22.52 -2.70
CA SER A 8 29.75 21.71 -2.07
C SER A 8 29.70 20.35 -2.80
N ARG A 9 30.04 19.28 -2.08
CA ARG A 9 29.89 17.91 -2.61
C ARG A 9 28.41 17.68 -2.87
N ARG A 10 27.97 17.85 -4.12
CA ARG A 10 26.71 17.29 -4.60
C ARG A 10 26.79 15.79 -4.39
N ASN A 11 26.10 15.30 -3.37
CA ASN A 11 25.91 13.88 -3.18
C ASN A 11 25.03 13.39 -4.34
N ALA A 12 25.64 12.82 -5.38
CA ALA A 12 24.91 12.18 -6.46
C ALA A 12 24.27 10.90 -5.91
N PRO A 13 22.95 10.65 -6.10
CA PRO A 13 22.37 9.39 -5.69
C PRO A 13 22.92 8.27 -6.58
N ARG A 14 23.67 7.36 -5.96
CA ARG A 14 24.15 6.11 -6.57
C ARG A 14 22.95 5.18 -6.76
N GLY A 15 22.57 4.88 -7.99
CA GLY A 15 21.81 3.67 -8.39
C GLY A 15 20.67 3.19 -7.48
N GLY A 16 19.92 4.12 -6.87
CA GLY A 16 18.87 3.80 -5.91
C GLY A 16 17.55 3.58 -6.61
N THR A 17 16.93 2.43 -6.40
CA THR A 17 15.55 2.16 -6.80
C THR A 17 14.63 3.29 -6.32
N ASP A 18 13.88 3.92 -7.24
CA ASP A 18 12.89 4.94 -6.87
C ASP A 18 11.81 4.29 -6.00
N SER A 19 11.90 4.56 -4.69
CA SER A 19 11.01 3.97 -3.69
C SER A 19 9.56 4.39 -3.93
N ALA A 20 9.33 5.58 -4.52
CA ALA A 20 8.00 6.03 -4.86
C ALA A 20 7.39 5.22 -6.01
N ALA A 21 8.19 4.93 -7.05
CA ALA A 21 7.77 4.08 -8.16
C ALA A 21 7.53 2.62 -7.72
N VAL A 22 8.37 2.10 -6.82
CA VAL A 22 8.19 0.74 -6.27
C VAL A 22 6.94 0.65 -5.42
N LEU A 23 6.70 1.60 -4.51
CA LEU A 23 5.49 1.60 -3.69
C LEU A 23 4.24 1.73 -4.57
N ALA A 24 4.25 2.60 -5.58
CA ALA A 24 3.19 2.70 -6.58
C ALA A 24 2.88 1.34 -7.22
N THR A 25 3.91 0.64 -7.72
CA THR A 25 3.77 -0.67 -8.36
C THR A 25 3.23 -1.73 -7.38
N ALA A 26 3.79 -1.80 -6.18
CA ALA A 26 3.37 -2.74 -5.14
C ALA A 26 1.91 -2.52 -4.72
N THR A 27 1.50 -1.25 -4.61
CA THR A 27 0.14 -0.86 -4.22
C THR A 27 -0.88 -1.26 -5.27
N GLN A 28 -0.59 -1.02 -6.55
CA GLN A 28 -1.48 -1.43 -7.65
C GLN A 28 -1.66 -2.96 -7.68
N ARG A 29 -0.56 -3.71 -7.52
CA ARG A 29 -0.61 -5.18 -7.45
C ARG A 29 -1.39 -5.68 -6.25
N ALA A 30 -1.13 -5.13 -5.06
CA ALA A 30 -1.85 -5.49 -3.85
C ALA A 30 -3.35 -5.23 -3.99
N ALA A 31 -3.75 -4.06 -4.52
CA ALA A 31 -5.15 -3.74 -4.76
C ALA A 31 -5.83 -4.75 -5.71
N ALA A 32 -5.17 -5.10 -6.82
CA ALA A 32 -5.69 -6.10 -7.75
C ALA A 32 -5.84 -7.49 -7.10
N LEU A 33 -4.82 -7.95 -6.37
CA LEU A 33 -4.81 -9.25 -5.70
C LEU A 33 -5.81 -9.35 -4.54
N LEU A 34 -6.17 -8.21 -3.94
CA LEU A 34 -7.24 -8.09 -2.93
C LEU A 34 -8.63 -7.92 -3.56
N GLY A 35 -8.73 -7.82 -4.89
CA GLY A 35 -10.00 -7.63 -5.59
C GLY A 35 -10.61 -6.23 -5.43
N LEU A 36 -9.79 -5.21 -5.17
CA LEU A 36 -10.21 -3.82 -5.03
C LEU A 36 -10.28 -3.12 -6.39
N SER A 37 -11.32 -2.31 -6.60
CA SER A 37 -11.45 -1.48 -7.80
C SER A 37 -10.54 -0.23 -7.73
N GLY A 38 -10.32 0.43 -8.87
CA GLY A 38 -9.61 1.72 -8.90
C GLY A 38 -10.29 2.79 -8.04
N ALA A 39 -11.62 2.83 -8.02
CA ALA A 39 -12.40 3.71 -7.15
C ALA A 39 -12.22 3.36 -5.66
N GLY A 40 -12.19 2.07 -5.32
CA GLY A 40 -11.87 1.60 -3.97
C GLY A 40 -10.47 2.03 -3.53
N LEU A 41 -9.47 1.85 -4.41
CA LEU A 41 -8.11 2.27 -4.16
C LEU A 41 -7.98 3.80 -4.01
N ALA A 42 -8.69 4.57 -4.83
CA ALA A 42 -8.73 6.03 -4.73
C ALA A 42 -9.22 6.47 -3.34
N ARG A 43 -10.31 5.84 -2.87
CA ARG A 43 -10.88 6.09 -1.55
C ARG A 43 -9.92 5.70 -0.42
N ILE A 44 -9.24 4.55 -0.53
CA ILE A 44 -8.25 4.09 0.44
C ILE A 44 -7.09 5.08 0.56
N LEU A 45 -6.56 5.54 -0.57
CA LEU A 45 -5.41 6.45 -0.61
C LEU A 45 -5.77 7.92 -0.32
N GLY A 46 -7.06 8.26 -0.30
CA GLY A 46 -7.52 9.65 -0.12
C GLY A 46 -7.22 10.54 -1.33
N VAL A 47 -7.20 9.99 -2.54
CA VAL A 47 -6.89 10.70 -3.79
C VAL A 47 -8.01 10.53 -4.82
N SER A 48 -7.96 11.27 -5.93
CA SER A 48 -8.90 11.11 -7.03
C SER A 48 -8.61 9.86 -7.88
N GLU A 49 -9.62 9.32 -8.57
CA GLU A 49 -9.46 8.22 -9.52
C GLU A 49 -8.48 8.56 -10.66
N ALA A 50 -8.46 9.82 -11.11
CA ALA A 50 -7.46 10.30 -12.08
C ALA A 50 -6.02 10.20 -11.54
N THR A 51 -5.83 10.36 -10.23
CA THR A 51 -4.53 10.17 -9.59
C THR A 51 -4.16 8.70 -9.53
N VAL A 52 -5.12 7.81 -9.19
CA VAL A 52 -4.91 6.35 -9.27
C VAL A 52 -4.58 5.90 -10.69
N SER A 53 -5.24 6.45 -11.70
CA SER A 53 -4.95 6.16 -13.11
C SER A 53 -3.52 6.54 -13.51
N ARG A 54 -3.03 7.72 -13.07
CA ARG A 54 -1.63 8.13 -13.29
C ARG A 54 -0.64 7.23 -12.57
N ILE A 55 -0.95 6.80 -11.34
CA ILE A 55 -0.14 5.82 -10.59
C ILE A 55 -0.07 4.49 -11.37
N GLY A 56 -1.21 4.00 -11.86
CA GLY A 56 -1.28 2.76 -12.66
C GLY A 56 -0.51 2.83 -13.98
N ARG A 57 -0.39 4.02 -14.58
CA ARG A 57 0.43 4.27 -15.79
C ARG A 57 1.91 4.55 -15.50
N GLY A 58 2.32 4.56 -14.22
CA GLY A 58 3.69 4.90 -13.83
C GLY A 58 4.05 6.38 -13.98
N GLU A 59 3.07 7.24 -14.25
CA GLU A 59 3.24 8.69 -14.42
C GLU A 59 3.35 9.42 -13.07
N ARG A 60 2.99 8.74 -11.97
CA ARG A 60 3.06 9.26 -10.61
C ARG A 60 3.48 8.16 -9.62
N GLY A 61 4.55 8.41 -8.87
CA GLY A 61 4.94 7.54 -7.74
C GLY A 61 4.11 7.77 -6.48
N LEU A 62 4.37 6.97 -5.45
CA LEU A 62 3.84 7.15 -4.10
C LEU A 62 5.02 7.30 -3.13
N PRO A 63 5.45 8.54 -2.80
CA PRO A 63 6.51 8.75 -1.82
C PRO A 63 6.12 8.11 -0.48
N PRO A 64 6.93 7.20 0.10
CA PRO A 64 6.56 6.48 1.32
C PRO A 64 6.26 7.34 2.55
N ASP A 65 6.81 8.56 2.58
CA ASP A 65 6.66 9.58 3.63
C ASP A 65 5.47 10.53 3.39
N SER A 66 4.79 10.40 2.25
CA SER A 66 3.54 11.12 1.97
C SER A 66 2.35 10.44 2.64
N LYS A 67 1.24 11.17 2.82
CA LYS A 67 0.04 10.62 3.47
C LYS A 67 -0.54 9.43 2.71
N GLU A 68 -0.64 9.56 1.39
CA GLU A 68 -1.07 8.47 0.51
C GLU A 68 -0.04 7.32 0.47
N GLY A 69 1.25 7.61 0.67
CA GLY A 69 2.31 6.62 0.81
C GLY A 69 2.16 5.76 2.06
N GLU A 70 1.89 6.37 3.21
CA GLU A 70 1.60 5.64 4.45
C GLU A 70 0.40 4.70 4.30
N LEU A 71 -0.68 5.18 3.67
CA LEU A 71 -1.89 4.38 3.40
C LEU A 71 -1.61 3.24 2.41
N ALA A 72 -0.80 3.51 1.38
CA ALA A 72 -0.32 2.51 0.45
C ALA A 72 0.52 1.42 1.12
N LEU A 73 1.43 1.79 2.03
CA LEU A 73 2.21 0.85 2.82
C LEU A 73 1.32 -0.05 3.68
N LEU A 74 0.28 0.52 4.31
CA LEU A 74 -0.69 -0.26 5.07
C LEU A 74 -1.46 -1.24 4.17
N LEU A 75 -1.87 -0.84 2.97
CA LEU A 75 -2.55 -1.73 2.02
C LEU A 75 -1.64 -2.87 1.56
N VAL A 76 -0.38 -2.58 1.23
CA VAL A 76 0.61 -3.60 0.87
C VAL A 76 0.85 -4.55 2.04
N ARG A 77 0.93 -4.04 3.27
CA ARG A 77 1.06 -4.87 4.48
C ARG A 77 -0.16 -5.76 4.68
N LEU A 78 -1.38 -5.23 4.54
CA LEU A 78 -2.63 -6.00 4.61
C LEU A 78 -2.57 -7.20 3.66
N TYR A 79 -2.26 -6.95 2.38
CA TYR A 79 -2.11 -8.00 1.38
C TYR A 79 -1.09 -9.05 1.82
N ARG A 80 0.13 -8.63 2.17
CA ARG A 80 1.21 -9.57 2.54
C ARG A 80 0.86 -10.41 3.77
N SER A 81 0.21 -9.81 4.77
CA SER A 81 -0.18 -10.52 5.99
C SER A 81 -1.32 -11.52 5.70
N LEU A 82 -2.31 -11.14 4.89
CA LEU A 82 -3.36 -12.06 4.47
C LEU A 82 -2.81 -13.20 3.62
N ASP A 83 -1.95 -12.91 2.64
CA ASP A 83 -1.40 -13.91 1.71
C ASP A 83 -0.61 -15.00 2.43
N ALA A 84 0.17 -14.60 3.44
CA ALA A 84 0.92 -15.52 4.29
C ALA A 84 0.01 -16.45 5.11
N LEU A 85 -1.16 -15.98 5.54
CA LEU A 85 -2.12 -16.78 6.31
C LEU A 85 -2.92 -17.74 5.45
N VAL A 86 -3.25 -17.35 4.21
CA VAL A 86 -4.04 -18.19 3.29
C VAL A 86 -3.19 -19.09 2.40
N GLY A 87 -1.85 -19.06 2.55
CA GLY A 87 -0.94 -19.91 1.78
C GLY A 87 -0.86 -19.54 0.30
N ASN A 88 -0.94 -18.24 -0.02
CA ASN A 88 -0.99 -17.69 -1.38
C ASN A 88 -2.19 -18.16 -2.24
N ASP A 89 -3.24 -18.71 -1.63
CA ASP A 89 -4.47 -19.12 -2.30
C ASP A 89 -5.36 -17.90 -2.63
N GLU A 90 -5.54 -17.63 -3.92
CA GLU A 90 -6.35 -16.52 -4.41
C GLU A 90 -7.82 -16.60 -4.01
N ALA A 91 -8.43 -17.79 -4.09
CA ALA A 91 -9.84 -17.95 -3.78
C ALA A 91 -10.07 -17.66 -2.30
N ARG A 92 -9.19 -18.15 -1.41
CA ARG A 92 -9.25 -17.87 0.02
C ARG A 92 -9.01 -16.39 0.35
N ARG A 93 -8.05 -15.76 -0.32
CA ARG A 93 -7.77 -14.32 -0.17
C ARG A 93 -8.99 -13.47 -0.54
N LEU A 94 -9.60 -13.74 -1.69
CA LEU A 94 -10.80 -13.03 -2.14
C LEU A 94 -12.02 -13.33 -1.27
N ALA A 95 -12.18 -14.58 -0.81
CA ALA A 95 -13.23 -14.95 0.12
C ALA A 95 -13.10 -14.17 1.43
N TRP A 96 -11.90 -14.12 2.02
CA TRP A 96 -11.66 -13.34 3.24
C TRP A 96 -12.01 -11.87 3.06
N MET A 97 -11.64 -11.27 1.92
CA MET A 97 -11.97 -9.87 1.63
C MET A 97 -13.48 -9.60 1.51
N ARG A 98 -14.26 -10.59 1.04
CA ARG A 98 -15.68 -10.42 0.69
C ARG A 98 -16.65 -10.97 1.75
N SER A 99 -16.20 -11.86 2.63
CA SER A 99 -17.00 -12.44 3.69
C SER A 99 -17.06 -11.52 4.91
N HIS A 100 -18.15 -11.62 5.67
CA HIS A 100 -18.20 -10.99 6.99
C HIS A 100 -17.12 -11.60 7.89
N ASN A 101 -16.39 -10.74 8.60
CA ASN A 101 -15.38 -11.13 9.57
C ASN A 101 -15.84 -10.68 10.96
N ASP A 102 -16.13 -11.65 11.83
CA ASP A 102 -16.69 -11.40 13.16
C ASP A 102 -15.76 -10.59 14.06
N ALA A 103 -14.45 -10.83 13.98
CA ALA A 103 -13.46 -10.12 14.78
C ALA A 103 -13.34 -8.64 14.37
N LEU A 104 -13.57 -8.34 13.09
CA LEU A 104 -13.60 -6.98 12.56
C LEU A 104 -15.02 -6.38 12.54
N ASN A 105 -16.04 -7.16 12.89
CA ASN A 105 -17.45 -6.82 12.82
C ASN A 105 -17.86 -6.18 11.48
N GLY A 106 -17.48 -6.80 10.36
CA GLY A 106 -17.81 -6.27 9.03
C GLY A 106 -17.12 -7.00 7.89
N VAL A 107 -17.40 -6.57 6.67
CA VAL A 107 -16.77 -7.10 5.45
C VAL A 107 -15.45 -6.36 5.20
N PRO A 108 -14.29 -7.04 5.16
CA PRO A 108 -13.00 -6.36 5.04
C PRO A 108 -12.89 -5.44 3.82
N ALA A 109 -13.40 -5.84 2.66
CA ALA A 109 -13.40 -5.00 1.45
C ALA A 109 -14.15 -3.67 1.62
N THR A 110 -15.12 -3.60 2.53
CA THR A 110 -15.84 -2.36 2.87
C THR A 110 -15.09 -1.59 3.96
N LEU A 111 -14.60 -2.28 5.00
CA LEU A 111 -13.92 -1.66 6.14
C LEU A 111 -12.64 -0.92 5.70
N VAL A 112 -11.83 -1.54 4.84
CA VAL A 112 -10.54 -1.00 4.42
C VAL A 112 -10.66 0.30 3.61
N LEU A 113 -11.86 0.63 3.10
CA LEU A 113 -12.14 1.91 2.42
C LEU A 113 -12.06 3.13 3.35
N SER A 114 -11.87 2.93 4.65
CA SER A 114 -11.57 3.97 5.62
C SER A 114 -10.18 3.75 6.21
N ALA A 115 -9.47 4.82 6.54
CA ALA A 115 -8.15 4.71 7.18
C ALA A 115 -8.23 3.91 8.50
N GLN A 116 -9.27 4.15 9.31
CA GLN A 116 -9.49 3.39 10.55
C GLN A 116 -9.69 1.91 10.30
N GLY A 117 -10.57 1.53 9.35
CA GLY A 117 -10.82 0.13 9.04
C GLY A 117 -9.61 -0.56 8.40
N LEU A 118 -8.82 0.15 7.60
CA LEU A 118 -7.56 -0.37 7.07
C LEU A 118 -6.56 -0.68 8.19
N VAL A 119 -6.36 0.26 9.13
CA VAL A 119 -5.47 0.05 10.27
C VAL A 119 -5.94 -1.13 11.14
N ALA A 120 -7.25 -1.21 11.42
CA ALA A 120 -7.82 -2.30 12.20
C ALA A 120 -7.62 -3.67 11.53
N ALA A 121 -7.86 -3.76 10.22
CA ALA A 121 -7.68 -4.99 9.46
C ALA A 121 -6.20 -5.43 9.40
N VAL A 122 -5.27 -4.48 9.23
CA VAL A 122 -3.83 -4.75 9.29
C VAL A 122 -3.43 -5.27 10.67
N ALA A 123 -3.85 -4.60 11.74
CA ALA A 123 -3.52 -5.01 13.11
C ALA A 123 -4.03 -6.41 13.43
N TYR A 124 -5.25 -6.73 12.99
CA TYR A 124 -5.85 -8.07 13.14
C TYR A 124 -5.03 -9.15 12.41
N LEU A 125 -4.67 -8.93 11.15
CA LEU A 125 -3.88 -9.89 10.37
C LEU A 125 -2.45 -10.04 10.89
N ASP A 126 -1.83 -8.94 11.33
CA ASP A 126 -0.48 -8.97 11.92
C ASP A 126 -0.48 -9.76 13.24
N ALA A 127 -1.53 -9.61 14.07
CA ALA A 127 -1.68 -10.37 15.31
C ALA A 127 -1.87 -11.88 15.06
N MET A 128 -2.65 -12.26 14.04
CA MET A 128 -2.83 -13.68 13.68
C MET A 128 -1.56 -14.35 13.13
N ARG A 129 -0.58 -13.56 12.65
CA ARG A 129 0.69 -14.08 12.14
C ARG A 129 1.75 -14.26 13.23
N ALA A 130 1.57 -13.63 14.38
CA ALA A 130 2.51 -13.77 15.48
C ALA A 130 2.51 -15.24 15.94
N PRO A 131 3.67 -15.92 15.95
CA PRO A 131 3.75 -17.25 16.53
C PRO A 131 3.40 -17.16 18.02
N ILE A 132 2.54 -18.08 18.47
CA ILE A 132 2.30 -18.36 19.89
C ILE A 132 3.51 -19.04 20.52
#